data_AF-A0A3B8XAS9-F1
#
_entry.id   AF-A0A3B8XAS9-F1
#
_cell.length_a   1.000
_cell.length_b   1.000
_cell.length_c   1.000
_cell.angle_alpha   90.00
_cell.angle_beta   90.00
_cell.angle_gamma   90.00
#
_symmetry.space_group_name_H-M   'P 1'
#
loop_
_entity.id
_entity.type
_entity.pdbx_description
1 polymer ?
#
loop_
_entity_poly.entity_id
_entity_poly.type
_entity_poly.pdbx_seq_one_letter_code
_entity_poly.pdbx_strand_id
1 'polypeptide(L)'
;MLSAALVALVGGPVSASDPGSRSDLKNFQHVFVIMMENTAYKGLIGNPNAPWINFAANNYGLATDYHGVSHPSQPNYIAATSGALNGVFNDNDITINVPNIVDQIESSGRTWKGYMQSLSLCTTKLDHVCGDQLYE
;
A
#
# COMPACT_ATOMS: atom_id res chain seq x y z
N MET A 1 -49.77 -14.88 -13.52
CA MET A 1 -48.79 -13.78 -13.32
C MET A 1 -48.68 -13.60 -11.81
N LEU A 2 -47.58 -13.83 -11.10
CA LEU A 2 -46.16 -13.79 -11.42
C LEU A 2 -45.47 -15.12 -11.09
N SER A 3 -44.58 -15.58 -11.98
CA SER A 3 -43.61 -16.63 -11.68
C SER A 3 -42.50 -16.06 -10.78
N ALA A 4 -42.15 -16.79 -9.72
CA ALA A 4 -40.89 -16.61 -9.02
C ALA A 4 -39.76 -17.19 -9.90
N ALA A 5 -38.84 -16.33 -10.34
CA ALA A 5 -37.60 -16.78 -10.98
C ALA A 5 -36.56 -17.02 -9.88
N LEU A 6 -36.24 -18.28 -9.64
CA LEU A 6 -35.09 -18.70 -8.84
C LEU A 6 -33.83 -18.40 -9.67
N VAL A 7 -33.08 -17.35 -9.32
CA VAL A 7 -31.75 -17.12 -9.90
C VAL A 7 -30.78 -18.11 -9.25
N ALA A 8 -30.52 -19.22 -9.94
CA ALA A 8 -29.39 -20.07 -9.61
C ALA A 8 -28.10 -19.33 -10.01
N LEU A 9 -27.40 -18.75 -9.04
CA LEU A 9 -26.01 -18.33 -9.23
C LEU A 9 -25.18 -19.60 -9.37
N VAL A 10 -24.89 -19.98 -10.61
CA VAL A 10 -23.92 -21.02 -10.92
C VAL A 10 -22.55 -20.49 -10.49
N GLY A 11 -22.10 -20.91 -9.32
CA GLY A 11 -20.72 -20.72 -8.86
C GLY A 11 -19.78 -21.53 -9.75
N GLY A 12 -19.38 -20.95 -10.88
CA GLY A 12 -18.22 -21.43 -11.62
C GLY A 12 -16.97 -21.22 -10.76
N PRO A 13 -15.98 -22.13 -10.78
CA PRO A 13 -14.71 -21.84 -10.14
C PRO A 13 -14.16 -20.57 -10.77
N VAL A 14 -14.01 -19.52 -9.97
CA VAL A 14 -13.14 -18.41 -10.33
C VAL A 14 -11.76 -19.05 -10.40
N SER A 15 -11.28 -19.33 -11.60
CA SER A 15 -9.87 -19.66 -11.76
C SER A 15 -9.13 -18.40 -11.34
N ALA A 16 -8.59 -18.41 -10.12
CA ALA A 16 -7.52 -17.50 -9.77
C ALA A 16 -6.52 -17.62 -10.90
N SER A 17 -6.24 -16.51 -11.59
CA SER A 17 -5.14 -16.46 -12.54
C SER A 17 -3.92 -17.02 -11.83
N ASP A 18 -3.36 -18.10 -12.36
CA ASP A 18 -2.10 -18.67 -11.86
C ASP A 18 -1.10 -17.51 -11.72
N PRO A 19 -0.65 -17.17 -10.50
CA PRO A 19 0.31 -16.08 -10.30
C PRO A 19 1.63 -16.32 -11.04
N GLY A 20 1.86 -17.52 -11.57
CA GLY A 20 3.13 -17.97 -12.12
C GLY A 20 3.37 -17.86 -13.63
N SER A 21 2.42 -17.44 -14.48
CA SER A 21 2.60 -17.65 -15.94
C SER A 21 2.80 -16.41 -16.82
N ARG A 22 2.98 -15.21 -16.25
CA ARG A 22 3.45 -14.04 -17.02
C ARG A 22 4.97 -14.06 -17.14
N SER A 23 5.48 -14.91 -18.03
CA SER A 23 6.93 -15.03 -18.33
C SER A 23 7.59 -13.73 -18.83
N ASP A 24 6.78 -12.75 -19.26
CA ASP A 24 7.18 -11.40 -19.64
C ASP A 24 7.40 -10.46 -18.45
N LEU A 25 6.76 -10.74 -17.31
CA LEU A 25 6.97 -10.00 -16.07
C LEU A 25 8.22 -10.56 -15.40
N LYS A 26 9.34 -9.84 -15.56
CA LYS A 26 10.51 -10.08 -14.70
C LYS A 26 10.04 -9.95 -13.25
N ASN A 27 10.25 -10.99 -12.46
CA ASN A 27 10.08 -10.90 -11.01
C ASN A 27 10.86 -9.69 -10.50
N PHE A 28 10.17 -8.74 -9.88
CA PHE A 28 10.85 -7.61 -9.24
C PHE A 28 11.74 -8.16 -8.14
N GLN A 29 13.03 -7.87 -8.21
CA GLN A 29 13.98 -8.25 -7.17
C GLN A 29 13.84 -7.36 -5.92
N HIS A 30 13.46 -6.09 -6.15
CA HIS A 30 13.22 -5.09 -5.12
C HIS A 30 12.05 -4.21 -5.52
N VAL A 31 11.20 -3.87 -4.55
CA VAL A 31 10.10 -2.92 -4.69
C VAL A 31 10.27 -1.87 -3.60
N PHE A 32 10.22 -0.60 -3.99
CA PHE A 32 10.25 0.53 -3.07
C PHE A 32 8.93 1.26 -3.17
N VAL A 33 8.27 1.47 -2.03
CA VAL A 33 7.06 2.28 -1.92
C VAL A 33 7.42 3.51 -1.10
N ILE A 34 7.30 4.68 -1.73
CA ILE A 34 7.55 5.97 -1.07
C ILE A 34 6.19 6.61 -0.84
N MET A 35 5.82 6.78 0.43
CA MET A 35 4.58 7.45 0.82
C MET A 35 4.91 8.80 1.44
N MET A 36 4.26 9.85 0.96
CA MET A 36 4.50 11.22 1.38
C MET A 36 3.35 11.66 2.28
N GLU A 37 3.64 11.94 3.56
CA GLU A 37 2.63 12.42 4.50
C GLU A 37 2.14 13.82 4.11
N ASN A 38 0.83 14.05 4.25
CA ASN A 38 0.17 15.35 4.04
C ASN A 38 0.53 16.09 2.74
N THR A 39 0.89 15.34 1.69
CA THR A 39 1.39 15.92 0.44
C THR A 39 0.37 15.76 -0.69
N ALA A 40 -0.17 16.87 -1.15
CA ALA A 40 -1.11 16.88 -2.27
C ALA A 40 -0.41 16.79 -3.64
N TYR A 41 -1.11 16.25 -4.65
CA TYR A 41 -0.65 16.17 -6.03
C TYR A 41 -0.04 17.48 -6.55
N LYS A 42 -0.74 18.61 -6.32
CA LYS A 42 -0.30 19.95 -6.76
C LYS A 42 0.96 20.45 -6.03
N GLY A 43 1.30 19.87 -4.89
CA GLY A 43 2.56 20.13 -4.19
C GLY A 43 3.77 19.46 -4.83
N LEU A 44 3.56 18.44 -5.67
CA LEU A 44 4.63 17.64 -6.27
C LEU A 44 4.75 17.85 -7.78
N ILE A 45 3.64 17.73 -8.52
CA ILE A 45 3.69 17.76 -9.98
C ILE A 45 3.89 19.21 -10.44
N GLY A 46 4.95 19.41 -11.24
CA GLY A 46 5.47 20.71 -11.67
C GLY A 46 6.42 21.38 -10.67
N ASN A 47 6.65 20.81 -9.49
CA ASN A 47 7.50 21.42 -8.47
C ASN A 47 9.00 21.23 -8.78
N PRO A 48 9.79 22.31 -8.99
CA PRO A 48 11.23 22.19 -9.29
C PRO A 48 12.04 21.60 -8.13
N ASN A 49 11.53 21.64 -6.89
CA ASN A 49 12.17 21.04 -5.72
C ASN A 49 11.88 19.53 -5.58
N ALA A 50 11.05 18.95 -6.44
CA ALA A 50 10.77 17.52 -6.50
C ALA A 50 11.20 16.93 -7.88
N PRO A 51 12.48 17.10 -8.29
CA PRO A 51 12.90 16.80 -9.67
C PRO A 51 12.76 15.31 -10.01
N TRP A 52 13.04 14.41 -9.06
CA TRP A 52 12.92 12.98 -9.30
C TRP A 52 11.47 12.51 -9.47
N ILE A 53 10.54 13.02 -8.64
CA ILE A 53 9.12 12.68 -8.74
C ILE A 53 8.56 13.15 -10.10
N ASN A 54 8.93 14.36 -10.52
CA ASN A 54 8.53 14.89 -11.82
C ASN A 54 9.14 14.10 -12.99
N PHE A 55 10.40 13.67 -12.87
CA PHE A 55 11.00 12.78 -13.85
C PHE A 55 10.22 11.46 -13.96
N ALA A 56 9.90 10.82 -12.83
CA ALA A 56 9.18 9.55 -12.83
C ALA A 56 7.77 9.68 -13.42
N ALA A 57 7.03 10.72 -13.03
CA ALA A 57 5.69 11.00 -13.52
C ALA A 57 5.63 11.20 -15.05
N ASN A 58 6.67 11.79 -15.65
CA ASN A 58 6.74 12.04 -17.10
C ASN A 58 7.20 10.84 -17.93
N ASN A 59 7.91 9.85 -17.33
CA ASN A 59 8.54 8.75 -18.07
C ASN A 59 7.86 7.39 -17.87
N TYR A 60 7.05 7.24 -16.82
CA TYR A 60 6.40 5.98 -16.48
C TYR A 60 4.88 6.13 -16.45
N GLY A 61 4.24 5.76 -15.34
CA GLY A 61 2.80 5.93 -15.13
C GLY A 61 2.53 6.96 -14.04
N LEU A 62 1.50 7.78 -14.27
CA LEU A 62 0.96 8.72 -13.30
C LEU A 62 -0.54 8.48 -13.14
N ALA A 63 -0.96 8.07 -11.94
CA ALA A 63 -2.37 7.96 -11.62
C ALA A 63 -2.92 9.33 -11.23
N THR A 64 -3.65 9.98 -12.14
CA THR A 64 -4.24 11.31 -11.92
C THR A 64 -5.57 11.30 -11.16
N ASP A 65 -6.12 10.11 -10.92
CA ASP A 65 -7.37 9.87 -10.20
C ASP A 65 -7.12 8.89 -9.03
N TYR A 66 -6.09 9.18 -8.23
CA TYR A 66 -5.70 8.40 -7.05
C TYR A 66 -6.05 9.19 -5.78
N HIS A 67 -6.86 8.59 -4.92
CA HIS A 67 -7.40 9.24 -3.72
C HIS A 67 -7.18 8.38 -2.48
N GLY A 68 -7.17 9.02 -1.31
CA GLY A 68 -7.31 8.31 -0.04
C GLY A 68 -8.66 7.61 0.06
N VAL A 69 -8.72 6.53 0.82
CA VAL A 69 -9.96 5.78 1.09
C VAL A 69 -10.76 6.35 2.26
N SER A 70 -10.12 7.17 3.11
CA SER A 70 -10.77 7.83 4.25
C SER A 70 -9.96 9.06 4.70
N HIS A 71 -10.42 9.71 5.76
CA HIS A 71 -9.69 10.74 6.49
C HIS A 71 -9.95 10.52 8.00
N PRO A 72 -8.94 10.54 8.88
CA PRO A 72 -7.57 11.09 8.74
C PRO A 72 -6.51 10.13 8.12
N SER A 73 -5.21 10.35 8.35
CA SER A 73 -4.10 9.65 7.68
C SER A 73 -3.99 8.15 8.03
N GLN A 74 -4.11 7.77 9.31
CA GLN A 74 -3.92 6.39 9.78
C GLN A 74 -4.81 5.36 9.06
N PRO A 75 -6.12 5.58 8.85
CA PRO A 75 -6.96 4.67 8.07
C PRO A 75 -6.45 4.41 6.64
N ASN A 76 -5.78 5.38 6.01
CA ASN A 76 -5.22 5.20 4.67
C ASN A 76 -3.99 4.28 4.67
N TYR A 77 -3.11 4.40 5.66
CA TYR A 77 -1.96 3.50 5.83
C TYR A 77 -2.39 2.05 6.06
N ILE A 78 -3.43 1.87 6.89
CA ILE A 78 -4.03 0.56 7.16
C ILE A 78 -4.60 -0.02 5.87
N ALA A 79 -5.40 0.74 5.13
CA ALA A 79 -5.97 0.27 3.88
C ALA A 79 -4.92 -0.01 2.79
N ALA A 80 -3.84 0.78 2.73
CA ALA A 80 -2.74 0.55 1.78
C ALA A 80 -1.99 -0.76 2.05
N THR A 81 -1.93 -1.22 3.29
CA THR A 81 -1.19 -2.43 3.68
C THR A 81 -2.07 -3.67 3.80
N SER A 82 -3.30 -3.53 4.30
CA SER A 82 -4.22 -4.65 4.53
C SER A 82 -5.36 -4.74 3.50
N GLY A 83 -5.56 -3.73 2.67
CA GLY A 83 -6.64 -3.67 1.68
C GLY A 83 -8.02 -3.24 2.20
N ALA A 84 -8.16 -2.83 3.46
CA ALA A 84 -9.44 -2.38 4.04
C ALA A 84 -9.23 -1.43 5.23
N LEU A 85 -10.28 -0.71 5.65
CA LEU A 85 -10.22 0.19 6.83
C LEU A 85 -10.16 -0.57 8.16
N ASN A 86 -10.58 -1.84 8.21
CA ASN A 86 -10.64 -2.69 9.41
C ASN A 86 -11.30 -2.05 10.64
N GLY A 87 -12.30 -1.20 10.42
CA GLY A 87 -13.01 -0.51 11.50
C GLY A 87 -12.24 0.65 12.14
N VAL A 88 -11.12 1.08 11.55
CA VAL A 88 -10.34 2.24 12.01
C VAL A 88 -10.74 3.47 11.21
N PHE A 89 -11.16 4.53 11.90
CA PHE A 89 -11.69 5.76 11.31
C PHE A 89 -11.08 7.03 11.92
N ASN A 90 -10.01 6.90 12.71
CA ASN A 90 -9.30 8.00 13.35
C ASN A 90 -7.80 7.65 13.50
N ASP A 91 -7.03 8.60 14.03
CA ASP A 91 -5.59 8.47 14.30
C ASP A 91 -5.29 8.07 15.75
N ASN A 92 -6.22 7.39 16.42
CA ASN A 92 -5.95 6.90 17.76
C ASN A 92 -5.05 5.67 17.70
N ASP A 93 -4.16 5.57 18.68
CA ASP A 93 -3.26 4.44 18.83
C ASP A 93 -4.07 3.13 18.98
N ILE A 94 -3.82 2.19 18.07
CA ILE A 94 -4.58 0.93 18.01
C ILE A 94 -3.71 -0.20 17.48
N THR A 95 -3.85 -1.38 18.08
CA THR A 95 -3.34 -2.63 17.52
C THR A 95 -4.45 -3.34 16.78
N ILE A 96 -4.25 -3.59 15.49
CA ILE A 96 -5.14 -4.39 14.65
C ILE A 96 -4.44 -5.70 14.29
N ASN A 97 -5.15 -6.82 14.41
CA ASN A 97 -4.63 -8.14 14.10
C ASN A 97 -5.33 -8.69 12.85
N VAL A 98 -4.89 -8.23 11.68
CA VAL A 98 -5.45 -8.62 10.39
C VAL A 98 -4.32 -8.98 9.41
N PRO A 99 -4.53 -9.95 8.51
CA PRO A 99 -3.58 -10.24 7.45
C PRO A 99 -3.30 -9.01 6.58
N ASN A 100 -2.03 -8.78 6.27
CA ASN A 100 -1.61 -7.67 5.43
C ASN A 100 -0.45 -8.08 4.51
N ILE A 101 0.01 -7.14 3.67
CA ILE A 101 1.09 -7.41 2.71
C ILE A 101 2.42 -7.79 3.37
N VAL A 102 2.70 -7.31 4.58
CA VAL A 102 3.91 -7.64 5.34
C VAL A 102 3.91 -9.12 5.72
N ASP A 103 2.79 -9.63 6.23
CA ASP A 103 2.66 -11.06 6.58
C ASP A 103 2.90 -11.95 5.35
N GLN A 104 2.41 -11.52 4.19
CA GLN A 104 2.63 -12.22 2.92
C GLN A 104 4.09 -12.18 2.48
N ILE A 105 4.78 -11.06 2.68
CA ILE A 105 6.21 -10.95 2.37
C ILE A 105 7.02 -11.89 3.28
N GLU A 106 6.77 -11.85 4.59
CA GLU A 106 7.47 -12.67 5.58
C GLU A 106 7.22 -14.16 5.39
N SER A 107 5.96 -14.58 5.22
CA SER A 107 5.61 -16.00 4.96
C SER A 107 6.21 -16.55 3.68
N SER A 108 6.50 -15.68 2.70
CA SER A 108 7.17 -16.06 1.46
C SER A 108 8.69 -16.20 1.59
N GLY A 109 9.26 -15.94 2.78
CA GLY A 109 10.71 -15.95 3.03
C GLY A 109 11.45 -14.74 2.47
N ARG A 110 10.74 -13.68 2.08
CA ARG A 110 11.32 -12.42 1.59
C ARG A 110 11.49 -11.43 2.73
N THR A 111 12.42 -10.50 2.54
CA THR A 111 12.73 -9.46 3.52
C THR A 111 12.02 -8.16 3.19
N TRP A 112 11.62 -7.42 4.21
CA TRP A 112 11.11 -6.06 4.09
C TRP A 112 11.74 -5.16 5.15
N LYS A 113 11.70 -3.85 4.88
CA LYS A 113 12.11 -2.81 5.83
C LYS A 113 11.33 -1.52 5.59
N GLY A 114 10.89 -0.88 6.66
CA GLY A 114 10.26 0.44 6.66
C GLY A 114 11.20 1.52 7.18
N TYR A 115 11.15 2.68 6.55
CA TYR A 115 11.81 3.90 7.02
C TYR A 115 10.75 5.00 7.07
N MET A 116 10.56 5.59 8.25
CA MET A 116 9.49 6.54 8.53
C MET A 116 10.07 7.75 9.27
N GLN A 117 9.74 8.96 8.82
CA GLN A 117 10.16 10.17 9.53
C GLN A 117 9.64 10.15 10.97
N SER A 118 10.38 10.76 11.90
CA SER A 118 9.98 10.90 13.30
C SER A 118 9.84 9.60 14.10
N LEU A 119 10.27 8.45 13.54
CA LEU A 119 10.45 7.22 14.29
C LEU A 119 11.87 7.11 14.86
N SER A 120 12.02 6.28 15.89
CA SER A 120 13.31 5.94 16.47
C SER A 120 14.19 5.17 15.47
N LEU A 121 15.50 5.37 15.56
CA LEU A 121 16.46 4.57 14.78
C LEU A 121 16.32 3.09 15.13
N CYS A 122 16.54 2.22 14.15
CA CYS A 122 16.68 0.79 14.42
C CYS A 122 17.92 0.54 15.28
N THR A 123 17.72 -0.08 16.43
CA THR A 123 18.77 -0.40 17.41
C THR A 123 19.14 -1.89 17.35
N THR A 124 18.25 -2.75 16.85
CA THR A 124 18.47 -4.18 16.70
C THR A 124 18.32 -4.65 15.26
N LYS A 125 18.86 -5.83 14.96
CA LYS A 125 18.68 -6.48 13.64
C LYS A 125 17.25 -6.96 13.39
N LEU A 126 16.41 -7.04 14.43
CA LEU A 126 15.00 -7.43 14.34
C LEU A 126 14.08 -6.24 14.10
N ASP A 127 14.62 -5.01 14.16
CA ASP A 127 13.83 -3.83 13.94
C ASP A 127 13.58 -3.69 12.42
N HIS A 128 12.34 -4.00 12.02
CA HIS A 128 11.91 -3.91 10.62
C HIS A 128 11.47 -2.50 10.22
N VAL A 129 11.14 -1.63 11.17
CA VAL A 129 10.74 -0.25 10.92
C VAL A 129 11.65 0.67 11.72
N CYS A 130 12.29 1.62 11.04
CA CYS A 130 13.15 2.64 11.63
C CYS A 130 12.67 4.03 11.24
N GLY A 131 13.15 5.04 11.94
CA GLY A 131 13.16 6.42 11.46
C GLY A 131 14.54 7.04 11.46
N ASP A 132 14.59 8.33 11.19
CA ASP A 132 15.79 9.16 11.12
C ASP A 132 15.97 10.06 12.35
N GLN A 133 15.14 9.92 13.39
CA GLN A 133 15.14 10.78 14.59
C GLN A 133 15.05 12.28 14.28
N LEU A 134 14.53 12.66 13.10
CA LEU A 134 14.16 14.05 12.86
C LEU A 134 12.81 14.28 13.55
N TYR A 135 12.86 14.67 14.82
CA TYR A 135 11.74 15.35 15.45
C TYR A 135 11.39 16.56 14.58
N GLU A 136 10.15 16.66 14.12
CA GLU A 136 9.62 17.95 13.65
C GLU A 136 9.65 18.99 14.78
#